data_AF-A0A2T6KFJ0-F1
#
_entry.id   AF-A0A2T6KFJ0-F1
#
_cell.length_a   1.000
_cell.length_b   1.000
_cell.length_c   1.000
_cell.angle_alpha   90.00
_cell.angle_beta   90.00
_cell.angle_gamma   90.00
#
_symmetry.space_group_name_H-M   'P 1'
#
loop_
_entity.id
_entity.type
_entity.pdbx_description
1 polymer ?
#
loop_
_entity_poly.entity_id
_entity_poly.type
_entity_poly.pdbx_seq_one_letter_code
_entity_poly.pdbx_strand_id
1 'polypeptide(L)'
;MWSHVANVGDAKSLIIHPASTTHQQLSAEELQLTGVTEDLIRLSIGIESVRDLKNDLDRALFEATGQAPSGKKKIEVVVNDEGVIRWALQSPTVHETVNGKEEQRQKTLAVVGLSGNPSRPSNRLARKMQRLGYKIIPVNPVEKEVLGEKAYPDLTSVPGPIDIVQVFRSPEAAIEVSKEAAQVKPKIFWLQEGVISPEAATIAREAGLDVIHNRCTYKEAQRIRGSIVTYACEI
;
A
#
# COMPACT_ATOMS: atom_id res chain seq x y z
N MET A 1 1.96 16.89 -0.12
CA MET A 1 0.52 17.20 -0.31
C MET A 1 0.16 18.61 0.15
N TRP A 2 0.84 19.13 1.18
CA TRP A 2 0.65 20.50 1.67
C TRP A 2 1.16 21.58 0.69
N SER A 3 0.42 22.69 0.59
CA SER A 3 0.87 23.90 -0.13
C SER A 3 1.13 25.03 0.86
N HIS A 4 2.25 25.74 0.69
CA HIS A 4 2.65 26.87 1.54
C HIS A 4 2.04 28.18 1.01
N VAL A 5 0.74 28.36 1.25
CA VAL A 5 -0.01 29.54 0.78
C VAL A 5 -1.09 29.93 1.79
N ALA A 6 -1.43 31.22 1.84
CA ALA A 6 -2.58 31.72 2.58
C ALA A 6 -3.82 31.68 1.67
N ASN A 7 -4.72 30.72 1.89
CA ASN A 7 -6.03 30.67 1.24
C ASN A 7 -7.09 30.16 2.25
N VAL A 8 -8.34 30.59 2.10
CA VAL A 8 -9.47 30.17 2.93
C VAL A 8 -10.46 29.40 2.05
N GLY A 9 -10.65 28.11 2.34
CA GLY A 9 -11.67 27.29 1.67
C GLY A 9 -11.19 26.48 0.45
N ASP A 10 -9.91 26.13 0.38
CA ASP A 10 -9.41 25.22 -0.65
C ASP A 10 -9.82 23.76 -0.34
N ALA A 11 -10.00 22.94 -1.37
CA ALA A 11 -10.21 21.50 -1.20
C ALA A 11 -8.90 20.79 -0.78
N LYS A 12 -7.75 21.45 -0.99
CA LYS A 12 -6.43 20.96 -0.59
C LYS A 12 -6.08 21.37 0.82
N SER A 13 -5.31 20.52 1.49
CA SER A 13 -4.72 20.82 2.78
C SER A 13 -3.55 21.81 2.67
N LEU A 14 -3.56 22.84 3.54
CA LEU A 14 -2.60 23.95 3.54
C LEU A 14 -1.88 24.03 4.88
N ILE A 15 -0.60 24.44 4.83
CA ILE A 15 0.25 24.65 5.99
C ILE A 15 0.88 26.03 5.89
N ILE A 16 0.92 26.76 7.01
CA ILE A 16 1.55 28.09 7.05
C ILE A 16 2.24 28.32 8.38
N HIS A 17 3.40 28.97 8.33
CA HIS A 17 4.07 29.55 9.49
C HIS A 17 3.74 31.05 9.55
N PRO A 18 2.78 31.48 10.39
CA PRO A 18 2.24 32.84 10.33
C PRO A 18 3.30 33.91 10.65
N ALA A 19 4.22 33.64 11.57
CA ALA A 19 5.29 34.57 11.93
C ALA A 19 6.20 34.90 10.73
N SER A 20 6.51 33.93 9.87
CA SER A 20 7.31 34.18 8.65
C SER A 20 6.50 34.62 7.42
N THR A 21 5.17 34.78 7.55
CA THR A 21 4.30 35.08 6.40
C THR A 21 3.39 36.27 6.70
N THR A 22 2.14 36.03 7.08
CA THR A 22 1.13 37.09 7.28
C THR A 22 1.45 38.05 8.43
N HIS A 23 2.31 37.63 9.37
CA HIS A 23 2.71 38.41 10.54
C HIS A 23 4.19 38.79 10.53
N GLN A 24 4.87 38.70 9.38
CA GLN A 24 6.31 38.97 9.24
C GLN A 24 6.72 40.41 9.65
N GLN A 25 5.78 41.35 9.64
CA GLN A 25 6.04 42.75 10.00
C GLN A 25 6.05 43.00 11.51
N LEU A 26 5.63 42.02 12.33
CA LEU A 26 5.56 42.17 13.78
C LEU A 26 6.89 41.79 14.45
N SER A 27 7.24 42.51 15.51
CA SER A 27 8.34 42.13 16.40
C SER A 27 7.98 40.91 17.26
N ALA A 28 8.99 40.27 17.86
CA ALA A 28 8.78 39.10 18.72
C ALA A 28 7.84 39.36 19.91
N GLU A 29 7.87 40.57 20.48
CA GLU A 29 6.98 40.98 21.58
C GLU A 29 5.53 41.15 21.09
N GLU A 30 5.34 41.74 19.91
CA GLU A 30 4.02 41.91 19.29
C GLU A 30 3.42 40.57 18.84
N LEU A 31 4.25 39.66 18.32
CA LEU A 31 3.85 38.29 17.98
C LEU A 31 3.28 37.55 19.20
N GLN A 32 3.95 37.63 20.35
CA GLN A 32 3.45 37.03 21.59
C GLN A 32 2.10 37.62 22.04
N LEU A 33 1.92 38.93 21.92
CA LEU A 33 0.66 39.61 22.29
C LEU A 33 -0.52 39.19 21.41
N THR A 34 -0.27 38.85 20.14
CA THR A 34 -1.31 38.36 19.21
C THR A 34 -1.61 36.87 19.34
N GLY A 35 -0.85 36.13 20.16
CA GLY A 35 -0.94 34.67 20.27
C GLY A 35 -0.36 33.94 19.06
N VAL A 36 0.45 34.62 18.24
CA VAL A 36 1.17 34.04 17.10
C VAL A 36 2.62 33.87 17.50
N THR A 37 2.96 32.75 18.12
CA THR A 37 4.34 32.46 18.52
C THR A 37 5.20 32.01 17.33
N GLU A 38 6.52 32.13 17.45
CA GLU A 38 7.52 31.71 16.44
C GLU A 38 7.54 30.19 16.18
N ASP A 39 6.93 29.39 17.05
CA ASP A 39 6.79 27.95 16.90
C ASP A 39 5.39 27.54 16.39
N LEU A 40 4.49 28.51 16.18
CA LEU A 40 3.11 28.23 15.77
C LEU A 40 3.02 27.90 14.29
N ILE A 41 2.62 26.67 13.98
CA ILE A 41 2.20 26.28 12.63
C ILE A 41 0.68 26.19 12.59
N ARG A 42 0.07 26.75 11.54
CA ARG A 42 -1.37 26.62 11.28
C ARG A 42 -1.61 25.67 10.12
N LEU A 43 -2.55 24.76 10.33
CA LEU A 43 -3.01 23.80 9.33
C LEU A 43 -4.46 24.10 8.95
N SER A 44 -4.74 24.16 7.66
CA SER A 44 -6.10 24.11 7.12
C SER A 44 -6.29 22.76 6.45
N ILE A 45 -7.30 22.01 6.88
CA ILE A 45 -7.50 20.63 6.44
C ILE A 45 -8.53 20.60 5.32
N GLY A 46 -8.10 20.09 4.17
CA GLY A 46 -8.94 19.85 2.99
C GLY A 46 -9.71 18.54 3.09
N ILE A 47 -10.08 17.97 1.93
CA ILE A 47 -10.89 16.75 1.84
C ILE A 47 -10.07 15.45 1.90
N GLU A 48 -8.78 15.54 2.17
CA GLU A 48 -7.88 14.39 2.14
C GLU A 48 -8.04 13.45 3.35
N SER A 49 -7.55 12.23 3.20
CA SER A 49 -7.54 11.23 4.26
C SER A 49 -6.68 11.70 5.44
N VAL A 50 -7.26 11.68 6.65
CA VAL A 50 -6.54 11.97 7.91
C VAL A 50 -5.25 11.14 8.04
N ARG A 51 -5.25 9.89 7.55
CA ARG A 51 -4.06 9.03 7.59
C ARG A 51 -2.95 9.56 6.67
N ASP A 52 -3.30 10.00 5.47
CA ASP A 52 -2.33 10.49 4.49
C ASP A 52 -1.74 11.83 4.95
N LEU A 53 -2.56 12.71 5.55
CA LEU A 53 -2.12 13.97 6.13
C LEU A 53 -1.11 13.77 7.26
N LYS A 54 -1.38 12.83 8.18
CA LYS A 54 -0.43 12.47 9.25
C LYS A 54 0.89 11.96 8.69
N ASN A 55 0.84 11.02 7.74
CA ASN A 55 2.04 10.44 7.14
C ASN A 55 2.90 11.51 6.43
N ASP A 56 2.27 12.44 5.73
CA ASP A 56 2.99 13.52 5.04
C ASP A 56 3.67 14.49 6.02
N LEU A 57 3.01 14.80 7.14
CA LEU A 57 3.60 15.62 8.22
C LEU A 57 4.76 14.90 8.90
N ASP A 58 4.58 13.62 9.25
CA ASP A 58 5.63 12.82 9.89
C ASP A 58 6.88 12.73 9.00
N ARG A 59 6.70 12.52 7.69
CA ARG A 59 7.82 12.54 6.72
C ARG A 59 8.52 13.90 6.70
N ALA A 60 7.77 14.98 6.53
CA ALA A 60 8.34 16.32 6.41
C ALA A 60 9.10 16.75 7.68
N LEU A 61 8.55 16.46 8.86
CA LEU A 61 9.20 16.75 10.14
C LEU A 61 10.47 15.91 10.34
N PHE A 62 10.45 14.65 9.94
CA PHE A 62 11.64 13.80 9.97
C PHE A 62 12.74 14.33 9.04
N GLU A 63 12.40 14.69 7.80
CA GLU A 63 13.35 15.28 6.85
C GLU A 63 13.96 16.59 7.38
N ALA A 64 13.16 17.42 8.05
CA ALA A 64 13.62 18.71 8.57
C ALA A 64 14.47 18.59 9.86
N THR A 65 14.17 17.63 10.73
CA THR A 65 14.74 17.58 12.10
C THR A 65 15.66 16.39 12.35
N GLY A 66 15.60 15.35 11.52
CA GLY A 66 16.23 14.05 11.78
C GLY A 66 15.62 13.28 12.95
N GLN A 67 14.53 13.77 13.56
CA GLN A 67 13.88 13.15 14.71
C GLN A 67 12.62 12.42 14.26
N ALA A 68 12.50 11.15 14.64
CA ALA A 68 11.27 10.39 14.46
C ALA A 68 10.21 10.86 15.47
N PRO A 69 8.90 10.78 15.14
CA PRO A 69 7.83 11.18 16.07
C PRO A 69 7.98 10.51 17.44
N SER A 70 8.03 11.33 18.49
CA SER A 70 8.23 10.89 19.87
C SER A 70 6.94 10.26 20.43
N GLY A 71 6.79 8.95 20.23
CA GLY A 71 5.74 8.16 20.90
C GLY A 71 5.09 7.11 20.02
N LYS A 72 5.45 5.84 20.27
CA LYS A 72 4.92 4.58 19.72
C LYS A 72 5.31 4.26 18.27
N LYS A 73 6.21 3.25 18.18
CA LYS A 73 6.67 2.43 17.03
C LYS A 73 6.92 3.22 15.74
N LYS A 74 8.17 3.20 15.28
CA LYS A 74 8.56 3.43 13.87
C LYS A 74 7.47 2.90 12.93
N ILE A 75 6.57 3.77 12.48
CA ILE A 75 5.79 3.49 11.28
C ILE A 75 6.73 3.96 10.19
N GLU A 76 7.63 3.06 9.75
CA GLU A 76 8.31 3.27 8.49
C GLU A 76 7.23 3.52 7.44
N VAL A 77 7.15 4.76 6.94
CA VAL A 77 6.19 5.17 5.93
C VAL A 77 6.43 4.28 4.72
N VAL A 78 5.56 3.30 4.52
CA VAL A 78 5.58 2.47 3.35
C VAL A 78 5.08 3.31 2.18
N VAL A 79 5.99 3.87 1.40
CA VAL A 79 5.65 4.51 0.13
C VAL A 79 5.24 3.41 -0.84
N ASN A 80 3.99 3.45 -1.28
CA ASN A 80 3.47 2.55 -2.30
C ASN A 80 3.86 3.10 -3.68
N ASP A 81 4.81 2.46 -4.35
CA ASP A 81 5.30 2.89 -5.65
C ASP A 81 4.25 2.67 -6.76
N GLU A 82 3.85 3.74 -7.47
CA GLU A 82 2.85 3.66 -8.54
C GLU A 82 3.33 2.84 -9.75
N GLY A 83 4.63 2.84 -10.04
CA GLY A 83 5.23 2.00 -11.09
C GLY A 83 5.10 0.51 -10.76
N VAL A 84 5.32 0.14 -9.50
CA VAL A 84 5.10 -1.22 -9.00
C VAL A 84 3.63 -1.62 -9.11
N ILE A 85 2.70 -0.76 -8.67
CA ILE A 85 1.25 -1.02 -8.77
C ILE A 85 0.83 -1.17 -10.24
N ARG A 86 1.33 -0.31 -11.14
CA ARG A 86 1.06 -0.40 -12.59
C ARG A 86 1.62 -1.68 -13.19
N TRP A 87 2.87 -2.03 -12.89
CA TRP A 87 3.44 -3.29 -13.33
C TRP A 87 2.58 -4.46 -12.86
N ALA A 88 2.16 -4.46 -11.59
CA ALA A 88 1.35 -5.52 -11.03
C ALA A 88 -0.02 -5.66 -11.71
N LEU A 89 -0.71 -4.53 -11.92
CA LEU A 89 -2.16 -4.53 -12.13
C LEU A 89 -2.64 -4.09 -13.52
N GLN A 90 -1.82 -3.39 -14.31
CA GLN A 90 -2.21 -2.87 -15.61
C GLN A 90 -2.55 -3.98 -16.62
N SER A 91 -1.80 -5.09 -16.60
CA SER A 91 -2.02 -6.25 -17.45
C SER A 91 -1.86 -7.54 -16.63
N PRO A 92 -2.71 -8.57 -16.84
CA PRO A 92 -2.56 -9.86 -16.17
C PRO A 92 -1.42 -10.70 -16.73
N THR A 93 -0.73 -10.23 -17.77
CA THR A 93 0.38 -10.93 -18.42
C THR A 93 1.69 -10.16 -18.27
N VAL A 94 2.78 -10.90 -18.39
CA VAL A 94 4.15 -10.38 -18.47
C VAL A 94 4.83 -10.98 -19.71
N HIS A 95 5.66 -10.17 -20.37
CA HIS A 95 6.52 -10.62 -21.46
C HIS A 95 7.90 -10.88 -20.87
N GLU A 96 8.47 -12.03 -21.18
CA GLU A 96 9.79 -12.46 -20.72
C GLU A 96 10.57 -12.98 -21.91
N THR A 97 11.89 -12.77 -21.90
CA THR A 97 12.77 -13.32 -22.93
C THR A 97 13.27 -14.68 -22.48
N VAL A 98 12.81 -15.74 -23.13
CA VAL A 98 13.25 -17.13 -22.87
C VAL A 98 14.02 -17.61 -24.10
N ASN A 99 15.29 -17.98 -23.92
CA ASN A 99 16.16 -18.44 -25.01
C ASN A 99 16.22 -17.50 -26.23
N GLY A 100 16.19 -16.18 -25.99
CA GLY A 100 16.23 -15.16 -27.05
C GLY A 100 14.91 -14.93 -27.79
N LYS A 101 13.80 -15.55 -27.36
CA LYS A 101 12.45 -15.31 -27.87
C LYS A 101 11.60 -14.62 -26.82
N GLU A 102 10.79 -13.66 -27.24
CA GLU A 102 9.77 -13.07 -26.35
C GLU A 102 8.61 -14.06 -26.20
N GLU A 103 8.35 -14.43 -24.95
CA GLU A 103 7.23 -15.26 -24.56
C GLU A 103 6.32 -14.47 -23.61
N GLN A 104 5.00 -14.60 -23.79
CA GLN A 104 4.01 -13.99 -22.93
C GLN A 104 3.44 -15.06 -21.99
N ARG A 105 3.45 -14.78 -20.68
CA ARG A 105 2.82 -15.65 -19.68
C ARG A 105 1.87 -14.88 -18.77
N GLN A 106 0.96 -15.60 -18.13
CA GLN A 106 0.12 -15.04 -17.06
C GLN A 106 0.96 -14.72 -15.82
N LYS A 107 0.60 -13.64 -15.14
CA LYS A 107 1.14 -13.31 -13.82
C LYS A 107 0.52 -14.21 -12.77
N THR A 108 1.37 -14.77 -11.93
CA THR A 108 1.02 -15.65 -10.82
C THR A 108 0.83 -14.83 -9.55
N LEU A 109 -0.37 -14.89 -8.98
CA LEU A 109 -0.75 -14.26 -7.72
C LEU A 109 -0.95 -15.35 -6.66
N ALA A 110 0.02 -15.50 -5.75
CA ALA A 110 -0.11 -16.38 -4.60
C ALA A 110 -0.90 -15.68 -3.50
N VAL A 111 -2.10 -16.17 -3.18
CA VAL A 111 -3.01 -15.55 -2.22
C VAL A 111 -2.93 -16.28 -0.88
N VAL A 112 -2.23 -15.68 0.07
CA VAL A 112 -2.00 -16.23 1.41
C VAL A 112 -3.20 -15.96 2.31
N GLY A 113 -3.77 -17.03 2.86
CA GLY A 113 -5.04 -16.97 3.58
C GLY A 113 -6.27 -17.02 2.68
N LEU A 114 -6.13 -17.52 1.45
CA LEU A 114 -7.28 -17.77 0.58
C LEU A 114 -8.14 -18.90 1.15
N SER A 115 -9.42 -18.64 1.39
CA SER A 115 -10.38 -19.64 1.88
C SER A 115 -11.33 -20.07 0.76
N GLY A 116 -11.77 -21.32 0.79
CA GLY A 116 -12.81 -21.85 -0.08
C GLY A 116 -14.19 -21.24 0.16
N ASN A 117 -14.41 -20.60 1.32
CA ASN A 117 -15.70 -20.01 1.67
C ASN A 117 -16.01 -18.73 0.84
N PRO A 118 -17.07 -18.72 0.02
CA PRO A 118 -17.44 -17.58 -0.82
C PRO A 118 -17.77 -16.28 -0.05
N SER A 119 -18.14 -16.38 1.23
CA SER A 119 -18.41 -15.19 2.06
C SER A 119 -17.13 -14.51 2.58
N ARG A 120 -15.96 -15.13 2.41
CA ARG A 120 -14.69 -14.52 2.81
C ARG A 120 -14.21 -13.49 1.77
N PRO A 121 -13.70 -12.32 2.20
CA PRO A 121 -13.15 -11.32 1.28
C PRO A 121 -12.05 -11.86 0.36
N SER A 122 -11.19 -12.76 0.87
CA SER A 122 -10.12 -13.39 0.09
C SER A 122 -10.67 -14.19 -1.09
N ASN A 123 -11.74 -14.97 -0.89
CA ASN A 123 -12.39 -15.74 -1.95
C ASN A 123 -13.00 -14.83 -3.03
N ARG A 124 -13.81 -13.85 -2.61
CA ARG A 124 -14.46 -12.91 -3.55
C ARG A 124 -13.44 -12.15 -4.39
N LEU A 125 -12.36 -11.68 -3.77
CA LEU A 125 -11.32 -10.94 -4.47
C LEU A 125 -10.51 -11.84 -5.40
N ALA A 126 -10.08 -13.02 -4.94
CA ALA A 126 -9.33 -13.97 -5.76
C ALA A 126 -10.12 -14.36 -7.02
N ARG A 127 -11.43 -14.60 -6.90
CA ARG A 127 -12.32 -14.87 -8.05
C ARG A 127 -12.36 -13.69 -9.03
N LYS A 128 -12.39 -12.45 -8.54
CA LYS A 128 -12.34 -11.25 -9.39
C LYS A 128 -10.99 -11.14 -10.12
N MET A 129 -9.89 -11.40 -9.42
CA MET A 129 -8.55 -11.41 -10.03
C MET A 129 -8.40 -12.53 -11.07
N GLN A 130 -8.94 -13.73 -10.83
CA GLN A 130 -8.98 -14.82 -11.80
C GLN A 130 -9.72 -14.40 -13.09
N ARG A 131 -10.87 -13.74 -12.95
CA ARG A 131 -11.63 -13.16 -14.09
C ARG A 131 -10.87 -12.08 -14.85
N LEU A 132 -9.98 -11.34 -14.18
CA LEU A 132 -9.10 -10.37 -14.81
C LEU A 132 -7.90 -11.00 -15.54
N GLY A 133 -7.78 -12.33 -15.53
CA GLY A 133 -6.80 -13.12 -16.28
C GLY A 133 -5.55 -13.52 -15.49
N TYR A 134 -5.50 -13.27 -14.18
CA TYR A 134 -4.37 -13.68 -13.33
C TYR A 134 -4.45 -15.17 -12.99
N LYS A 135 -3.29 -15.83 -12.92
CA LYS A 135 -3.19 -17.18 -12.37
C LYS A 135 -3.20 -17.08 -10.84
N ILE A 136 -4.22 -17.65 -10.19
CA ILE A 136 -4.35 -17.64 -8.73
C ILE A 136 -3.72 -18.89 -8.15
N ILE A 137 -2.89 -18.75 -7.13
CA ILE A 137 -2.39 -19.88 -6.34
C ILE A 137 -2.86 -19.71 -4.90
N PRO A 138 -3.78 -20.56 -4.40
CA PRO A 138 -4.18 -20.53 -3.00
C PRO A 138 -3.04 -21.00 -2.09
N VAL A 139 -2.73 -20.20 -1.06
CA VAL A 139 -1.77 -20.58 -0.01
C VAL A 139 -2.50 -20.58 1.33
N ASN A 140 -2.84 -21.78 1.81
CA ASN A 140 -3.57 -22.02 3.03
C ASN A 140 -3.39 -23.50 3.48
N PRO A 141 -2.85 -23.78 4.67
CA PRO A 141 -2.58 -25.14 5.14
C PRO A 141 -3.83 -25.98 5.43
N VAL A 142 -5.00 -25.35 5.55
CA VAL A 142 -6.25 -26.04 5.85
C VAL A 142 -6.99 -26.47 4.58
N GLU A 143 -6.87 -25.69 3.51
CA GLU A 143 -7.61 -25.91 2.28
C GLU A 143 -6.83 -26.87 1.37
N LYS A 144 -7.54 -27.70 0.60
CA LYS A 144 -6.92 -28.58 -0.42
C LYS A 144 -6.99 -28.00 -1.82
N GLU A 145 -8.09 -27.32 -2.12
CA GLU A 145 -8.38 -26.73 -3.42
C GLU A 145 -9.30 -25.53 -3.21
N VAL A 146 -9.04 -24.42 -3.92
CA VAL A 146 -9.88 -23.22 -3.88
C VAL A 146 -9.98 -22.63 -5.28
N LEU A 147 -11.19 -22.33 -5.75
CA LEU A 147 -11.45 -21.75 -7.09
C LEU A 147 -10.92 -22.60 -8.27
N GLY A 148 -10.90 -23.93 -8.11
CA GLY A 148 -10.38 -24.86 -9.13
C GLY A 148 -8.86 -24.99 -9.13
N GLU A 149 -8.16 -24.33 -8.20
CA GLU A 149 -6.71 -24.32 -8.10
C GLU A 149 -6.26 -25.10 -6.86
N LYS A 150 -5.20 -25.89 -7.00
CA LYS A 150 -4.60 -26.64 -5.88
C LYS A 150 -4.09 -25.66 -4.82
N ALA A 151 -4.47 -25.89 -3.57
CA ALA A 151 -3.96 -25.12 -2.44
C ALA A 151 -2.64 -25.71 -1.91
N TYR A 152 -1.74 -24.82 -1.47
CA TYR A 152 -0.46 -25.17 -0.88
C TYR A 152 -0.40 -24.68 0.58
N PRO A 153 0.30 -25.39 1.47
CA PRO A 153 0.32 -25.03 2.88
C PRO A 153 1.09 -23.75 3.19
N ASP A 154 2.13 -23.47 2.41
CA ASP A 154 3.06 -22.35 2.57
C ASP A 154 3.56 -21.90 1.19
N LEU A 155 4.24 -20.74 1.14
CA LEU A 155 4.76 -20.20 -0.12
C LEU A 155 5.86 -21.08 -0.73
N THR A 156 6.70 -21.68 0.11
CA THR A 156 7.85 -22.50 -0.32
C THR A 156 7.45 -23.79 -1.03
N SER A 157 6.23 -24.28 -0.77
CA SER A 157 5.65 -25.47 -1.40
C SER A 157 5.06 -25.20 -2.79
N VAL A 158 4.94 -23.94 -3.20
CA VAL A 158 4.35 -23.57 -4.50
C VAL A 158 5.36 -23.83 -5.63
N PRO A 159 4.98 -24.61 -6.66
CA PRO A 159 5.87 -24.86 -7.80
C PRO A 159 5.86 -23.69 -8.79
N GLY A 160 7.05 -23.33 -9.25
CA GLY A 160 7.25 -22.33 -10.30
C GLY A 160 7.27 -20.88 -9.79
N PRO A 161 7.33 -19.90 -10.70
CA PRO A 161 7.51 -18.50 -10.33
C PRO A 161 6.21 -17.89 -9.76
N ILE A 162 6.38 -17.11 -8.70
CA ILE A 162 5.35 -16.26 -8.10
C ILE A 162 5.71 -14.81 -8.42
N ASP A 163 4.82 -14.09 -9.09
CA ASP A 163 5.05 -12.67 -9.39
C ASP A 163 4.67 -11.79 -8.19
N ILE A 164 3.55 -12.12 -7.56
CA ILE A 164 2.95 -11.32 -6.49
C ILE A 164 2.49 -12.26 -5.37
N VAL A 165 2.94 -11.99 -4.16
CA VAL A 165 2.40 -12.59 -2.93
C VAL A 165 1.38 -11.62 -2.33
N GLN A 166 0.12 -12.03 -2.26
CA GLN A 166 -0.96 -11.23 -1.67
C GLN A 166 -1.39 -11.79 -0.31
N VAL A 167 -1.35 -10.96 0.73
CA VAL A 167 -1.59 -11.40 2.11
C VAL A 167 -2.98 -10.97 2.60
N PHE A 168 -3.81 -11.94 2.99
CA PHE A 168 -5.12 -11.75 3.65
C PHE A 168 -5.12 -12.18 5.13
N ARG A 169 -3.96 -12.46 5.71
CA ARG A 169 -3.79 -12.86 7.10
C ARG A 169 -3.70 -11.64 8.03
N SER A 170 -3.78 -11.86 9.34
CA SER A 170 -3.62 -10.78 10.32
C SER A 170 -2.22 -10.15 10.22
N PRO A 171 -2.03 -8.91 10.70
CA PRO A 171 -0.73 -8.24 10.71
C PRO A 171 0.42 -9.05 11.32
N GLU A 172 0.13 -9.82 12.36
CA GLU A 172 1.11 -10.67 13.06
C GLU A 172 1.52 -11.85 12.19
N ALA A 173 0.54 -12.53 11.58
CA ALA A 173 0.81 -13.63 10.66
C ALA A 173 1.53 -13.15 9.39
N ALA A 174 1.33 -11.89 8.97
CA ALA A 174 2.02 -11.32 7.81
C ALA A 174 3.55 -11.26 7.99
N ILE A 175 4.06 -11.25 9.22
CA ILE A 175 5.51 -11.25 9.53
C ILE A 175 6.14 -12.60 9.16
N GLU A 176 5.49 -13.72 9.48
CA GLU A 176 6.01 -15.03 9.07
C GLU A 176 5.89 -15.21 7.55
N VAL A 177 4.80 -14.71 6.96
CA VAL A 177 4.60 -14.74 5.52
C VAL A 177 5.64 -13.89 4.77
N SER A 178 6.14 -12.79 5.34
CA SER A 178 7.22 -12.02 4.71
C SER A 178 8.56 -12.75 4.74
N LYS A 179 8.83 -13.54 5.79
CA LYS A 179 10.02 -14.41 5.85
C LYS A 179 9.94 -15.55 4.83
N GLU A 180 8.78 -16.15 4.64
CA GLU A 180 8.55 -17.13 3.57
C GLU A 180 8.70 -16.48 2.18
N ALA A 181 8.14 -15.28 2.00
CA ALA A 181 8.27 -14.53 0.75
C ALA A 181 9.74 -14.21 0.42
N ALA A 182 10.57 -13.90 1.43
CA ALA A 182 12.00 -13.67 1.25
C ALA A 182 12.76 -14.90 0.69
N GLN A 183 12.24 -16.11 0.92
CA GLN A 183 12.84 -17.35 0.39
C GLN A 183 12.44 -17.61 -1.06
N VAL A 184 11.16 -17.43 -1.39
CA VAL A 184 10.65 -17.67 -2.76
C VAL A 184 10.90 -16.49 -3.70
N LYS A 185 11.21 -15.32 -3.15
CA LYS A 185 11.57 -14.07 -3.84
C LYS A 185 10.60 -13.69 -4.96
N PRO A 186 9.31 -13.41 -4.63
CA PRO A 186 8.40 -12.86 -5.61
C PRO A 186 8.88 -11.47 -6.02
N LYS A 187 8.35 -10.91 -7.12
CA LYS A 187 8.66 -9.51 -7.44
C LYS A 187 8.03 -8.57 -6.41
N ILE A 188 6.78 -8.87 -6.00
CA ILE A 188 5.99 -7.97 -5.15
C ILE A 188 5.42 -8.71 -3.94
N PHE A 189 5.57 -8.10 -2.78
CA PHE A 189 4.88 -8.45 -1.55
C PHE A 189 3.75 -7.46 -1.26
N TRP A 190 2.50 -7.93 -1.33
CA TRP A 190 1.30 -7.11 -1.28
C TRP A 190 0.48 -7.39 -0.02
N LEU A 191 0.53 -6.47 0.93
CA LEU A 191 -0.35 -6.46 2.09
C LEU A 191 -1.69 -5.84 1.71
N GLN A 192 -2.73 -6.68 1.72
CA GLN A 192 -4.07 -6.28 1.29
C GLN A 192 -4.65 -5.17 2.18
N GLU A 193 -5.61 -4.39 1.65
CA GLU A 193 -6.41 -3.44 2.42
C GLU A 193 -6.90 -4.04 3.75
N GLY A 194 -6.58 -3.38 4.86
CA GLY A 194 -6.86 -3.83 6.23
C GLY A 194 -5.74 -4.65 6.89
N VAL A 195 -4.77 -5.16 6.13
CA VAL A 195 -3.57 -5.81 6.67
C VAL A 195 -2.47 -4.77 6.81
N ILE A 196 -2.33 -4.23 8.03
CA ILE A 196 -1.35 -3.19 8.33
C ILE A 196 -0.22 -3.75 9.19
N SER A 197 0.94 -4.07 8.58
CA SER A 197 2.11 -4.61 9.25
C SER A 197 3.40 -3.95 8.74
N PRO A 198 3.88 -2.88 9.41
CA PRO A 198 5.15 -2.23 9.06
C PRO A 198 6.33 -3.18 9.15
N GLU A 199 6.35 -4.06 10.14
CA GLU A 199 7.42 -5.05 10.34
C GLU A 199 7.51 -6.05 9.19
N ALA A 200 6.36 -6.58 8.72
CA ALA A 200 6.34 -7.45 7.55
C ALA A 200 6.84 -6.72 6.29
N ALA A 201 6.50 -5.43 6.15
CA ALA A 201 6.97 -4.60 5.05
C ALA A 201 8.49 -4.36 5.11
N THR A 202 9.07 -4.09 6.28
CA THR A 202 10.52 -3.93 6.46
C THR A 202 11.25 -5.22 6.08
N ILE A 203 10.81 -6.38 6.60
CA ILE A 203 11.41 -7.68 6.27
C ILE A 203 11.37 -7.96 4.76
N ALA A 204 10.24 -7.70 4.11
CA ALA A 204 10.10 -7.90 2.67
C ALA A 204 11.01 -6.97 1.86
N ARG A 205 11.17 -5.70 2.26
CA ARG A 205 12.11 -4.77 1.60
C ARG A 205 13.57 -5.17 1.78
N GLU A 206 13.95 -5.56 2.98
CA GLU A 206 15.32 -6.00 3.27
C GLU A 206 15.67 -7.27 2.47
N ALA A 207 14.67 -8.08 2.15
CA ALA A 207 14.80 -9.22 1.25
C ALA A 207 14.85 -8.83 -0.26
N GLY A 208 14.76 -7.54 -0.59
CA GLY A 208 14.80 -7.02 -1.96
C GLY A 208 13.48 -7.09 -2.72
N LEU A 209 12.35 -7.19 -2.02
CA LEU A 209 11.02 -7.25 -2.63
C LEU A 209 10.39 -5.85 -2.72
N ASP A 210 9.66 -5.60 -3.80
CA ASP A 210 8.78 -4.43 -3.86
C ASP A 210 7.62 -4.63 -2.89
N VAL A 211 7.28 -3.62 -2.08
CA VAL A 211 6.22 -3.74 -1.07
C VAL A 211 5.09 -2.78 -1.33
N ILE A 212 3.88 -3.33 -1.43
CA ILE A 212 2.63 -2.57 -1.42
C ILE A 212 1.87 -2.85 -0.13
N HIS A 213 1.44 -1.80 0.55
CA HIS A 213 0.86 -1.86 1.88
C HIS A 213 -0.51 -1.20 1.96
N ASN A 214 -1.47 -1.91 2.57
CA ASN A 214 -2.82 -1.45 2.83
C ASN A 214 -3.54 -0.95 1.58
N ARG A 215 -3.42 -1.71 0.47
CA ARG A 215 -4.09 -1.43 -0.80
C ARG A 215 -4.84 -2.67 -1.28
N CYS A 216 -5.95 -2.46 -1.98
CA CYS A 216 -6.72 -3.55 -2.55
C CYS A 216 -6.35 -3.76 -4.01
N THR A 217 -5.82 -4.94 -4.37
CA THR A 217 -5.42 -5.25 -5.76
C THR A 217 -6.54 -5.05 -6.77
N TYR A 218 -7.78 -5.42 -6.44
CA TYR A 218 -8.92 -5.24 -7.34
C TYR A 218 -9.28 -3.76 -7.55
N LYS A 219 -9.37 -2.97 -6.46
CA LYS A 219 -9.67 -1.52 -6.55
C LYS A 219 -8.58 -0.79 -7.35
N GLU A 220 -7.32 -1.12 -7.10
CA GLU A 220 -6.18 -0.54 -7.84
C GLU A 220 -6.19 -0.98 -9.31
N ALA A 221 -6.53 -2.23 -9.62
CA ALA A 221 -6.67 -2.70 -11.00
C ALA A 221 -7.79 -1.96 -11.74
N GLN A 222 -8.94 -1.74 -11.09
CA GLN A 222 -10.03 -0.94 -11.66
C GLN A 222 -9.60 0.51 -11.92
N ARG A 223 -8.91 1.14 -10.95
CA ARG A 223 -8.36 2.50 -11.08
C ARG A 223 -7.42 2.62 -12.28
N ILE A 224 -6.51 1.67 -12.45
CA ILE A 224 -5.48 1.70 -13.49
C ILE A 224 -6.03 1.37 -14.88
N ARG A 225 -6.95 0.40 -14.97
CA ARG A 225 -7.50 -0.06 -16.25
C ARG A 225 -8.63 0.84 -16.77
N GLY A 226 -8.97 1.92 -16.06
CA GLY A 226 -9.90 2.94 -16.53
C GLY A 226 -11.36 2.49 -16.60
N SER A 227 -11.77 1.44 -15.87
CA SER A 227 -13.18 1.08 -15.82
C SER A 227 -13.93 2.03 -14.88
N ILE A 228 -14.62 3.03 -15.44
CA ILE A 228 -15.81 3.62 -14.82
C ILE A 228 -16.88 2.51 -14.82
N VAL A 229 -16.82 1.62 -13.84
CA VAL A 229 -18.01 0.90 -13.36
C VAL A 229 -17.94 0.92 -11.84
N THR A 230 -18.16 2.13 -11.33
CA THR A 230 -18.65 2.37 -9.98
C THR A 230 -19.99 1.63 -9.85
N TYR A 231 -20.12 0.79 -8.82
CA TYR A 231 -21.40 0.21 -8.36
C TYR A 231 -22.24 -0.54 -9.41
N ALA A 232 -21.90 -1.80 -9.68
CA ALA A 232 -22.89 -2.80 -10.08
C ALA A 232 -22.45 -4.20 -9.64
N CYS A 233 -23.36 -4.90 -8.96
CA CYS A 233 -23.28 -6.28 -8.47
C CYS A 233 -22.47 -6.51 -7.17
N GLU A 234 -22.95 -5.88 -6.10
CA GLU A 234 -23.47 -6.71 -4.99
C GLU A 234 -24.76 -7.40 -5.48
N ILE A 235 -24.68 -8.71 -5.76
CA ILE A 235 -25.64 -9.76 -5.37
C ILE A 235 -24.82 -11.04 -5.24
#